data_AF-A0ABD1S331-F1
#
_entry.id   AF-A0ABD1S331-F1
#
_cell.length_a   1.000
_cell.length_b   1.000
_cell.length_c   1.000
_cell.angle_alpha   90.00
_cell.angle_beta   90.00
_cell.angle_gamma   90.00
#
_symmetry.space_group_name_H-M   'P 1'
#
loop_
_entity.id
_entity.type
_entity.pdbx_description
1 polymer ?
#
loop_
_entity_poly.entity_id
_entity_poly.type
_entity_poly.pdbx_seq_one_letter_code
_entity_poly.pdbx_strand_id
1 'polypeptide(L)'
;MGELKARWIGRAIVFLLIVRGILGWGKEGHFAICKIAEDYLTEDALTAIKALLPDSAEGDLAAVCSWADEVRHKYHYRWSSPLHYVDTPDFKCNYQYCSKQKSLTL
;
A
#
# COMPACT_ATOMS: atom_id res chain seq x y z
N MET A 1 35.35 18.30 -22.47
CA MET A 1 33.92 17.95 -22.62
C MET A 1 33.45 16.77 -21.77
N GLY A 2 34.30 15.78 -21.45
CA GLY A 2 33.90 14.62 -20.62
C GLY A 2 33.69 14.92 -19.14
N GLU A 3 34.51 15.77 -18.53
CA GLU A 3 34.46 16.07 -17.09
C GLU A 3 33.19 16.83 -16.66
N LEU A 4 32.74 17.77 -17.49
CA LEU A 4 31.50 18.50 -17.24
C LEU A 4 30.29 17.56 -17.30
N LYS A 5 30.26 16.62 -18.27
CA LYS A 5 29.21 15.59 -18.37
C LYS A 5 29.24 14.66 -17.16
N ALA A 6 30.42 14.21 -16.73
CA ALA A 6 30.58 13.37 -15.53
C ALA A 6 30.08 14.08 -14.27
N ARG A 7 30.37 15.38 -14.11
CA ARG A 7 29.86 16.19 -12.99
C ARG A 7 28.34 16.35 -13.01
N TRP A 8 27.74 16.57 -14.17
CA TRP A 8 26.28 16.66 -14.30
C TRP A 8 25.59 15.33 -13.99
N ILE A 9 26.14 14.21 -14.47
CA ILE A 9 25.64 12.86 -14.17
C ILE A 9 25.73 12.59 -12.67
N GLY A 10 26.87 12.90 -12.04
CA GLY A 10 27.05 12.75 -10.60
C GLY A 10 26.03 13.55 -9.79
N ARG A 11 25.79 14.82 -10.17
CA ARG A 11 24.77 15.66 -9.51
C ARG A 11 23.35 15.13 -9.71
N ALA A 12 23.02 14.61 -10.89
CA ALA A 12 21.71 14.03 -11.15
C ALA A 12 21.46 12.74 -10.35
N ILE A 13 22.48 11.87 -10.24
CA ILE A 13 22.41 10.67 -9.40
C ILE A 13 22.21 11.04 -7.93
N VAL A 14 23.00 11.99 -7.42
CA VAL A 14 22.87 12.47 -6.03
C VAL A 14 21.47 13.06 -5.79
N PHE A 15 20.94 13.84 -6.73
CA PHE A 15 19.59 14.39 -6.63
C PHE A 15 18.51 13.29 -6.59
N LEU A 16 18.60 12.29 -7.46
CA LEU A 16 17.66 11.15 -7.48
C LEU A 16 17.68 10.33 -6.19
N LEU A 17 18.85 10.18 -5.54
CA LEU A 17 18.97 9.50 -4.25
C LEU A 17 18.38 10.30 -3.08
N ILE A 18 18.25 11.62 -3.21
CA ILE A 18 17.66 12.50 -2.17
C ILE A 18 16.14 12.59 -2.31
N VAL A 19 15.58 12.31 -3.50
CA VAL A 19 14.12 12.20 -3.68
C VAL A 19 13.62 10.97 -2.93
N ARG A 20 13.07 11.19 -1.73
CA ARG A 20 12.36 10.14 -0.98
C ARG A 20 11.14 9.71 -1.78
N GLY A 21 11.20 8.52 -2.37
CA GLY A 21 10.01 7.84 -2.86
C GLY A 21 9.09 7.53 -1.67
N ILE A 22 7.82 7.88 -1.79
CA ILE A 22 6.79 7.38 -0.88
C ILE A 22 6.51 5.94 -1.34
N LEU A 23 7.09 4.97 -0.66
CA LEU A 23 6.79 3.57 -0.89
C LEU A 23 5.52 3.21 -0.10
N GLY A 24 4.53 2.64 -0.77
CA GLY A 24 3.41 1.99 -0.09
C GLY A 24 3.90 0.79 0.73
N TRP A 25 3.04 0.29 1.61
CA TRP A 25 3.35 -0.92 2.38
C TRP A 25 3.45 -2.14 1.47
N GLY A 26 4.48 -2.96 1.70
CA GLY A 26 4.57 -4.31 1.16
C GLY A 26 4.06 -5.34 2.16
N LYS A 27 4.38 -6.62 1.93
CA LYS A 27 3.98 -7.73 2.81
C LYS A 27 4.35 -7.50 4.27
N GLU A 28 5.56 -7.02 4.52
CA GLU A 28 6.10 -6.75 5.86
C GLU A 28 5.37 -5.59 6.54
N GLY A 29 4.98 -4.57 5.77
CA GLY A 29 4.20 -3.44 6.27
C GLY A 29 2.79 -3.86 6.70
N HIS A 30 2.11 -4.62 5.85
CA HIS A 30 0.81 -5.20 6.17
C HIS A 30 0.87 -6.12 7.39
N PHE A 31 1.90 -6.97 7.47
CA PHE A 31 2.12 -7.84 8.62
C PHE A 31 2.30 -7.03 9.91
N ALA A 32 3.20 -6.04 9.90
CA ALA A 32 3.50 -5.23 11.08
C ALA A 32 2.27 -4.45 11.58
N ILE A 33 1.50 -3.83 10.68
CA ILE A 33 0.29 -3.10 11.04
C ILE A 33 -0.74 -4.02 11.68
N CYS A 34 -0.95 -5.21 11.12
CA CYS A 34 -1.90 -6.17 11.68
C CYS A 34 -1.44 -6.75 13.00
N LYS A 35 -0.15 -7.03 13.19
CA LYS A 35 0.40 -7.43 14.49
C LYS A 35 0.16 -6.39 15.56
N ILE A 36 0.42 -5.13 15.24
CA ILE A 36 0.11 -4.03 16.15
C ILE A 36 -1.39 -4.02 16.42
N ALA A 37 -2.24 -4.09 15.39
CA ALA A 37 -3.69 -4.02 15.56
C ALA A 37 -4.25 -5.15 16.47
N GLU A 38 -3.76 -6.39 16.32
CA GLU A 38 -4.16 -7.53 17.16
C GLU A 38 -4.03 -7.24 18.65
N ASP A 39 -2.93 -6.59 19.08
CA ASP A 39 -2.66 -6.27 20.48
C ASP A 39 -3.63 -5.21 21.06
N TYR A 40 -4.33 -4.46 20.21
CA TYR A 40 -5.30 -3.43 20.63
C TYR A 40 -6.77 -3.87 20.47
N LEU A 41 -7.03 -5.09 20.02
CA LEU A 41 -8.40 -5.59 19.89
C LEU A 41 -9.01 -5.87 21.27
N THR A 42 -10.33 -5.69 21.36
CA THR A 42 -11.09 -6.23 22.49
C THR A 42 -11.17 -7.76 22.39
N GLU A 43 -11.38 -8.43 23.52
CA GLU A 43 -11.53 -9.89 23.56
C GLU A 43 -12.65 -10.40 22.62
N ASP A 44 -13.79 -9.68 22.57
CA ASP A 44 -14.90 -10.01 21.67
C ASP A 44 -14.48 -9.90 20.19
N ALA A 45 -13.74 -8.84 19.83
CA ALA A 45 -13.26 -8.64 18.46
C ALA A 45 -12.21 -9.69 18.09
N LEU A 46 -11.26 -9.99 18.97
CA LEU A 46 -10.26 -11.02 18.77
C LEU A 46 -10.90 -12.40 18.59
N THR A 47 -11.91 -12.72 19.40
CA THR A 47 -12.67 -13.98 19.29
C THR A 47 -13.39 -14.06 17.94
N ALA A 48 -14.06 -12.99 17.52
CA ALA A 48 -14.73 -12.94 16.22
C ALA A 48 -13.75 -13.09 15.06
N ILE A 49 -12.59 -12.42 15.10
CA ILE A 49 -11.56 -12.54 14.06
C ILE A 49 -11.01 -13.97 14.00
N LYS A 50 -10.65 -14.56 15.14
CA LYS A 50 -10.14 -15.94 15.18
C LYS A 50 -11.14 -16.95 14.62
N ALA A 51 -12.45 -16.71 14.77
CA ALA A 51 -13.49 -17.55 14.18
C ALA A 51 -13.64 -17.39 12.65
N LEU A 52 -13.19 -16.25 12.08
CA LEU A 52 -13.25 -15.97 10.65
C LEU A 52 -11.96 -16.35 9.90
N LEU A 53 -10.85 -16.44 10.62
CA LEU A 53 -9.55 -16.77 10.02
C LEU A 53 -9.54 -18.21 9.48
N PRO A 54 -8.89 -18.47 8.34
CA PRO A 54 -8.69 -19.83 7.87
C PRO A 54 -7.69 -20.56 8.77
N ASP A 55 -7.79 -21.90 8.82
CA ASP A 55 -6.86 -22.74 9.60
C ASP A 55 -5.38 -22.48 9.27
N SER A 56 -5.09 -22.14 8.01
CA SER A 56 -3.73 -21.81 7.54
C SER A 56 -3.13 -20.56 8.17
N ALA A 57 -3.95 -19.71 8.80
CA ALA A 57 -3.50 -18.53 9.52
C ALA A 57 -3.07 -18.86 10.95
N GLU A 58 -3.36 -20.06 11.47
CA GLU A 58 -3.01 -20.49 12.83
C GLU A 58 -3.47 -19.50 13.93
N GLY A 59 -4.57 -18.80 13.69
CA GLY A 59 -5.13 -17.79 14.59
C GLY A 59 -4.39 -16.44 14.58
N ASP A 60 -3.49 -16.21 13.61
CA ASP A 60 -2.73 -14.99 13.40
C ASP A 60 -3.31 -14.14 12.26
N LEU A 61 -3.90 -12.99 12.58
CA LEU A 61 -4.44 -12.04 11.61
C LEU A 61 -3.35 -11.52 10.67
N ALA A 62 -2.14 -11.29 11.15
CA ALA A 62 -1.06 -10.75 10.35
C ALA A 62 -0.62 -11.71 9.23
N ALA A 63 -0.83 -13.01 9.41
CA ALA A 63 -0.54 -14.03 8.39
C ALA A 63 -1.38 -13.85 7.11
N VAL A 64 -2.55 -13.21 7.19
CA VAL A 64 -3.46 -13.00 6.05
C VAL A 64 -3.54 -11.55 5.57
N CYS A 65 -2.89 -10.60 6.24
CA CYS A 65 -3.08 -9.18 5.93
C CYS A 65 -2.53 -8.71 4.59
N SER A 66 -1.65 -9.48 3.94
CA SER A 66 -1.21 -9.22 2.55
C SER A 66 -2.11 -9.87 1.49
N TRP A 67 -3.10 -10.68 1.88
CA TRP A 67 -3.93 -11.46 0.95
C TRP A 67 -4.62 -10.59 -0.11
N ALA A 68 -5.08 -9.38 0.27
CA ALA A 68 -5.74 -8.46 -0.65
C ALA A 68 -4.82 -8.04 -1.82
N ASP A 69 -3.52 -7.82 -1.54
CA ASP A 69 -2.53 -7.49 -2.56
C ASP A 69 -2.21 -8.66 -3.48
N GLU A 70 -2.36 -9.90 -3.01
CA GLU A 70 -2.17 -11.09 -3.83
C GLU A 70 -3.36 -11.30 -4.78
N VAL A 71 -4.59 -11.10 -4.29
CA VAL A 71 -5.80 -11.42 -5.07
C VAL A 71 -6.17 -10.33 -6.07
N ARG A 72 -5.85 -9.05 -5.84
CA ARG A 72 -6.17 -7.94 -6.78
C ARG A 72 -5.68 -8.17 -8.22
N HIS A 73 -4.69 -9.03 -8.41
CA HIS A 73 -4.16 -9.40 -9.73
C HIS A 73 -4.94 -10.53 -10.42
N LYS A 74 -5.75 -11.29 -9.68
CA LYS A 74 -6.59 -12.38 -10.19
C LYS A 74 -7.81 -11.83 -10.91
N TYR A 75 -8.19 -12.45 -12.02
CA TYR A 75 -9.29 -11.99 -12.89
C TYR A 75 -10.58 -11.64 -12.13
N HIS A 76 -11.05 -12.53 -11.24
CA HIS A 76 -12.28 -12.34 -10.48
C HIS A 76 -12.21 -11.24 -9.40
N TYR A 77 -11.01 -10.81 -9.03
CA TYR A 77 -10.78 -9.80 -7.99
C TYR A 77 -10.16 -8.52 -8.53
N ARG A 78 -10.01 -8.36 -9.86
CA ARG A 78 -9.43 -7.14 -10.46
C ARG A 78 -10.15 -5.86 -10.05
N TRP A 79 -11.45 -5.95 -9.78
CA TRP A 79 -12.26 -4.84 -9.29
C TRP A 79 -11.78 -4.27 -7.95
N SER A 80 -11.03 -5.03 -7.14
CA SER A 80 -10.52 -4.58 -5.85
C SER A 80 -9.25 -3.73 -5.97
N SER A 81 -8.55 -3.77 -7.11
CA SER A 81 -7.29 -3.03 -7.27
C SER A 81 -7.40 -1.52 -6.96
N PRO A 82 -8.43 -0.77 -7.40
CA PRO A 82 -8.56 0.65 -7.06
C PRO A 82 -8.92 0.92 -5.60
N LEU A 83 -9.24 -0.10 -4.79
CA LEU A 83 -9.51 0.07 -3.35
C LEU A 83 -8.24 0.24 -2.52
N HIS A 84 -7.06 -0.03 -3.09
CA HIS A 84 -5.76 0.06 -2.40
C HIS A 84 -5.16 1.47 -2.40
N TYR A 85 -5.74 2.41 -3.14
CA TYR A 85 -5.19 3.75 -3.28
C TYR A 85 -6.27 4.80 -3.50
N VAL A 86 -5.87 6.06 -3.37
CA VAL A 86 -6.67 7.22 -3.73
C VAL A 86 -5.80 8.12 -4.58
N ASP A 87 -6.22 8.33 -5.83
CA ASP A 87 -5.57 9.29 -6.71
C ASP A 87 -6.04 10.71 -6.35
N THR A 88 -5.11 11.58 -5.99
CA THR A 88 -5.37 13.00 -5.73
C THR A 88 -4.82 13.84 -6.87
N PRO A 89 -5.42 15.01 -7.19
CA PRO A 89 -4.88 15.87 -8.24
C PRO A 89 -3.46 16.31 -7.92
N ASP A 90 -2.60 16.29 -8.95
CA ASP A 90 -1.20 16.67 -8.83
C ASP A 90 -1.04 18.04 -8.16
N PHE A 91 -0.05 18.14 -7.26
CA PHE A 91 0.35 19.36 -6.55
C PHE A 91 -0.72 20.02 -5.67
N LYS A 92 -1.88 19.39 -5.45
CA LYS A 92 -2.92 19.92 -4.55
C LYS A 92 -2.72 19.57 -3.07
N CYS A 93 -2.03 18.45 -2.78
CA CYS A 93 -1.78 17.95 -1.43
C CYS A 93 -3.02 17.96 -0.53
N ASN A 94 -4.18 17.63 -1.07
CA ASN A 94 -5.44 17.53 -0.34
C ASN A 94 -6.26 16.33 -0.82
N TYR A 95 -7.13 15.85 0.07
CA TYR A 95 -8.08 14.79 -0.20
C TYR A 95 -9.50 15.35 -0.14
N GLN A 96 -10.29 15.04 -1.16
CA GLN A 96 -11.71 15.39 -1.21
C GLN A 96 -12.51 14.12 -1.47
N TYR A 97 -13.23 13.66 -0.45
CA TYR A 97 -14.16 12.55 -0.60
C TYR A 97 -15.32 12.99 -1.49
N CYS A 98 -15.57 12.22 -2.57
CA CYS A 98 -16.69 12.41 -3.48
C CYS A 98 -16.74 13.81 -4.15
N SER A 99 -15.80 14.08 -5.05
CA SER A 99 -16.10 14.89 -6.24
C SER A 99 -16.12 13.92 -7.41
N LYS A 100 -17.13 13.99 -8.29
CA LYS A 100 -17.25 13.15 -9.49
C LYS A 100 -15.88 12.99 -10.12
N GLN A 101 -15.26 11.83 -9.92
CA GLN A 101 -14.04 11.47 -10.61
C GLN A 101 -14.52 11.27 -12.05
N LYS A 102 -14.46 12.36 -12.83
CA LYS A 102 -14.82 12.33 -14.24
C LYS A 102 -14.05 11.15 -14.77
N SER A 103 -14.79 10.15 -15.24
CA SER A 103 -14.27 9.02 -15.97
C SER A 103 -13.13 9.54 -16.84
N LEU A 104 -11.90 9.17 -16.50
CA LEU A 104 -10.82 9.15 -17.46
C LEU A 104 -11.24 8.04 -18.43
N THR A 105 -12.11 8.40 -19.37
CA THR A 105 -12.26 7.69 -20.62
C THR A 105 -10.87 7.64 -21.23
N LEU A 106 -10.30 6.44 -21.24
CA LEU A 106 -9.36 6.03 -22.28
C LEU A 106 -10.10 6.03 -23.62
#